data_AF-A0A7W5B8Y0-F1
#
_entry.id   AF-A0A7W5B8Y0-F1
#
_cell.length_a   1.000
_cell.length_b   1.000
_cell.length_c   1.000
_cell.angle_alpha   90.00
_cell.angle_beta   90.00
_cell.angle_gamma   90.00
#
_symmetry.space_group_name_H-M   'P 1'
#
loop_
_entity.id
_entity.type
_entity.pdbx_description
1 polymer ?
#
loop_
_entity_poly.entity_id
_entity_poly.type
_entity_poly.pdbx_seq_one_letter_code
_entity_poly.pdbx_strand_id
1 'polypeptide(L)'
;MKNRLILIIFTAILSACAGQGDPRWERGAKFSAIQLGQASKTSVRELLGQPDETTHLSLRDMDVWGYRYKESGVWDSMMHIHFDKNGTVRELMSGPDPMYDERRGFFH
;
A
#
# COMPACT_ATOMS: atom_id res chain seq x y z
N MET A 1 -60.70 -4.41 11.63
CA MET A 1 -59.40 -4.30 12.32
C MET A 1 -58.41 -3.67 11.34
N LYS A 2 -57.99 -2.42 11.62
CA LYS A 2 -57.01 -1.61 10.87
C LYS A 2 -55.64 -2.31 10.87
N ASN A 3 -54.89 -2.27 9.74
CA ASN A 3 -53.41 -2.19 9.64
C ASN A 3 -52.88 -2.82 8.32
N ARG A 4 -51.91 -2.29 7.55
CA ARG A 4 -50.92 -1.22 7.76
C ARG A 4 -50.58 -0.52 6.44
N LEU A 5 -50.56 0.80 6.49
CA LEU A 5 -49.88 1.66 5.52
C LEU A 5 -48.37 1.61 5.86
N ILE A 6 -47.52 1.11 4.96
CA ILE A 6 -46.06 1.18 5.12
C ILE A 6 -45.54 2.24 4.15
N LEU A 7 -45.07 3.34 4.74
CA LEU A 7 -44.56 4.54 4.08
C LEU A 7 -43.12 4.27 3.63
N ILE A 8 -42.88 4.28 2.31
CA ILE A 8 -41.55 4.20 1.70
C ILE A 8 -40.97 5.62 1.70
N ILE A 9 -39.95 5.88 2.53
CA ILE A 9 -39.06 7.05 2.33
C ILE A 9 -37.63 6.54 2.37
N PHE A 10 -37.13 6.22 1.19
CA PHE A 10 -35.73 5.88 0.91
C PHE A 10 -34.90 7.17 1.04
N THR A 11 -34.24 7.37 2.17
CA THR A 11 -33.30 8.49 2.34
C THR A 11 -31.93 8.04 1.85
N ALA A 12 -31.62 8.32 0.57
CA ALA A 12 -30.28 8.16 0.02
C ALA A 12 -29.50 9.46 0.22
N ILE A 13 -28.67 9.52 1.26
CA ILE A 13 -27.63 10.54 1.39
C ILE A 13 -26.30 9.86 1.03
N LEU A 14 -25.95 9.86 -0.26
CA LEU A 14 -24.59 9.58 -0.72
C LEU A 14 -23.89 10.91 -0.96
N SER A 15 -23.03 11.30 -0.03
CA SER A 15 -21.90 12.19 -0.33
C SER A 15 -20.73 11.76 0.54
N ALA A 16 -20.08 10.67 0.13
CA ALA A 16 -18.77 10.30 0.62
C ALA A 16 -17.72 11.10 -0.16
N CYS A 17 -17.44 12.33 0.28
CA CYS A 17 -16.18 12.98 -0.06
C CYS A 17 -15.09 12.43 0.86
N ALA A 18 -14.71 11.17 0.66
CA ALA A 18 -13.44 10.67 1.16
C ALA A 18 -12.42 10.90 0.04
N GLY A 19 -11.50 11.85 0.24
CA GLY A 19 -10.23 11.85 -0.48
C GLY A 19 -9.52 10.55 -0.12
N GLN A 20 -9.82 9.49 -0.88
CA GLN A 20 -9.50 8.11 -0.54
C GLN A 20 -8.07 7.80 -0.99
N GLY A 21 -7.10 8.46 -0.35
CA GLY A 21 -5.78 7.86 -0.22
C GLY A 21 -5.98 6.59 0.60
N ASP A 22 -5.72 5.44 -0.02
CA ASP A 22 -5.74 4.14 0.65
C ASP A 22 -5.08 4.28 2.02
N PRO A 23 -5.79 4.04 3.14
CA PRO A 23 -5.17 4.19 4.44
C PRO A 23 -3.93 3.32 4.48
N ARG A 24 -2.79 3.89 4.92
CA ARG A 24 -1.49 3.17 4.94
C ARG A 24 -1.56 1.80 5.63
N TRP A 25 -2.58 1.55 6.46
CA TRP A 25 -2.84 0.28 7.14
C TRP A 25 -3.55 -0.81 6.31
N GLU A 26 -4.14 -0.49 5.15
CA GLU A 26 -4.76 -1.49 4.25
C GLU A 26 -3.79 -1.99 3.16
N ARG A 27 -2.74 -1.21 2.82
CA ARG A 27 -1.75 -1.57 1.77
C ARG A 27 -1.04 -2.90 2.02
N GLY A 28 -0.81 -3.27 3.28
CA GLY A 28 -0.11 -4.50 3.66
C GLY A 28 -0.72 -5.77 3.04
N ALA A 29 -2.05 -5.83 2.97
CA ALA A 29 -2.76 -6.99 2.42
C ALA A 29 -2.61 -7.13 0.89
N LYS A 30 -2.22 -6.05 0.20
CA LYS A 30 -2.12 -6.04 -1.27
C LYS A 30 -0.79 -6.57 -1.79
N PHE A 31 0.27 -6.59 -0.97
CA PHE A 31 1.60 -7.02 -1.40
C PHE A 31 1.64 -8.47 -1.87
N SER A 32 0.80 -9.35 -1.32
CA SER A 32 0.73 -10.76 -1.73
C SER A 32 0.19 -10.96 -3.16
N ALA A 33 -0.45 -9.95 -3.75
CA ALA A 33 -0.90 -9.99 -5.14
C ALA A 33 0.22 -9.71 -6.15
N ILE A 34 1.40 -9.25 -5.68
CA ILE A 34 2.52 -8.89 -6.55
C ILE A 34 3.33 -10.15 -6.88
N GLN A 35 3.29 -10.53 -8.15
CA GLN A 35 3.98 -11.73 -8.64
C GLN A 35 5.36 -11.39 -9.21
N LEU A 36 6.41 -12.04 -8.67
CA LEU A 36 7.78 -11.90 -9.16
C LEU A 36 7.89 -12.36 -10.62
N GLY A 37 8.64 -11.62 -11.42
CA GLY A 37 8.87 -11.89 -12.83
C GLY A 37 7.68 -11.61 -13.75
N GLN A 38 6.53 -11.20 -13.21
CA GLN A 38 5.30 -10.94 -13.97
C GLN A 38 4.77 -9.53 -13.74
N ALA A 39 4.71 -9.08 -12.48
CA ALA A 39 4.24 -7.74 -12.15
C ALA A 39 5.15 -6.67 -12.75
N SER A 40 4.54 -5.65 -13.35
CA SER A 40 5.20 -4.48 -13.94
C SER A 40 5.02 -3.25 -13.06
N LYS A 41 5.87 -2.23 -13.26
CA LYS A 41 5.70 -0.90 -12.63
C LYS A 41 4.28 -0.35 -12.76
N THR A 42 3.64 -0.52 -13.92
CA THR A 42 2.26 -0.07 -14.15
C THR A 42 1.29 -0.83 -13.25
N SER A 43 1.34 -2.16 -13.24
CA SER A 43 0.45 -2.98 -12.39
C SER A 43 0.64 -2.69 -10.89
N VAL A 44 1.89 -2.44 -10.46
CA VAL A 44 2.17 -2.06 -9.07
C VAL A 44 1.58 -0.70 -8.74
N ARG A 45 1.68 0.28 -9.64
CA ARG A 45 1.07 1.60 -9.44
C ARG A 45 -0.46 1.55 -9.44
N GLU A 46 -1.06 0.71 -10.27
CA GLU A 46 -2.52 0.48 -10.25
C GLU A 46 -2.97 -0.16 -8.93
N LEU A 47 -2.19 -1.10 -8.40
CA LEU A 47 -2.51 -1.81 -7.17
C LEU A 47 -2.28 -0.98 -5.90
N LEU A 48 -1.15 -0.26 -5.83
CA LEU A 48 -0.67 0.40 -4.61
C LEU A 48 -0.70 1.93 -4.65
N GLY A 49 -0.94 2.51 -5.82
CA GLY A 49 -0.81 3.95 -6.04
C GLY A 49 0.66 4.41 -6.18
N GLN A 50 0.88 5.70 -5.91
CA GLN A 50 2.22 6.28 -6.00
C GLN A 50 3.14 5.76 -4.88
N PRO A 51 4.41 5.49 -5.18
CA PRO A 51 5.38 5.12 -4.15
C PRO A 51 5.67 6.32 -3.24
N ASP A 52 5.96 6.02 -1.97
CA ASP A 52 6.40 7.00 -0.99
C ASP A 52 7.88 7.39 -1.20
N GLU A 53 8.69 6.46 -1.74
CA GLU A 53 10.10 6.67 -2.09
C GLU A 53 10.45 6.00 -3.42
N THR A 54 11.37 6.62 -4.16
CA THR A 54 11.95 6.04 -5.37
C THR A 54 13.46 6.17 -5.33
N THR A 55 14.17 5.08 -5.58
CA THR A 55 15.64 5.03 -5.62
C THR A 55 16.09 4.19 -6.79
N HIS A 56 17.22 4.53 -7.40
CA HIS A 56 17.86 3.70 -8.43
C HIS A 56 19.18 3.14 -7.89
N LEU A 57 19.34 1.81 -7.94
CA LEU A 57 20.53 1.09 -7.50
C LEU A 57 21.47 0.86 -8.69
N SER A 58 22.41 1.78 -8.90
CA SER A 58 23.32 1.73 -10.06
C SER A 58 24.14 0.44 -10.18
N LEU A 59 24.52 -0.18 -9.06
CA LEU A 59 25.31 -1.42 -9.06
C LEU A 59 24.54 -2.63 -9.60
N ARG A 60 23.21 -2.67 -9.39
CA ARG A 60 22.34 -3.77 -9.83
C ARG A 60 21.48 -3.40 -11.05
N ASP A 61 21.52 -2.14 -11.48
CA ASP A 61 20.63 -1.56 -12.50
C ASP A 61 19.16 -1.85 -12.20
N MET A 62 18.74 -1.48 -10.98
CA MET A 62 17.38 -1.71 -10.48
C MET A 62 16.75 -0.44 -9.96
N ASP A 63 15.48 -0.26 -10.27
CA ASP A 63 14.66 0.76 -9.62
C ASP A 63 13.98 0.15 -8.39
N VAL A 64 13.96 0.89 -7.29
CA VAL A 64 13.36 0.49 -6.03
C VAL A 64 12.28 1.49 -5.68
N TRP A 65 11.07 0.98 -5.46
CA TRP A 65 9.95 1.77 -4.95
C TRP A 65 9.66 1.38 -3.50
N GLY A 66 9.64 2.37 -2.61
CA GLY A 66 9.29 2.23 -1.20
C GLY A 66 7.82 2.56 -0.95
N TYR A 67 7.12 1.67 -0.28
CA TYR A 67 5.73 1.84 0.16
C TYR A 67 5.62 1.65 1.66
N ARG A 68 5.18 2.68 2.36
CA ARG A 68 5.02 2.64 3.81
C ARG A 68 3.69 2.00 4.20
N TYR A 69 3.69 1.14 5.21
CA TYR A 69 2.48 0.46 5.66
C TYR A 69 2.51 0.19 7.17
N LYS A 70 1.36 -0.24 7.71
CA LYS A 70 1.30 -0.79 9.06
C LYS A 70 1.35 -2.32 9.01
N GLU A 71 2.46 -2.90 9.42
CA GLU A 71 2.57 -4.35 9.55
C GLU A 71 1.74 -4.84 10.73
N SER A 72 0.87 -5.81 10.46
CA SER A 72 -0.17 -6.29 11.39
C SER A 72 -1.05 -5.17 11.98
N GLY A 73 -1.16 -4.03 11.29
CA GLY A 73 -1.93 -2.87 11.74
C GLY A 73 -1.26 -2.03 12.84
N VAL A 74 -0.04 -2.39 13.30
CA VAL A 74 0.59 -1.76 14.47
C VAL A 74 1.97 -1.19 14.15
N TRP A 75 2.83 -1.98 13.48
CA TRP A 75 4.23 -1.63 13.29
C TRP A 75 4.42 -0.76 12.05
N ASP A 76 5.12 0.37 12.19
CA ASP A 76 5.50 1.22 11.05
C ASP A 76 6.61 0.53 10.24
N SER A 77 6.23 0.05 9.05
CA SER A 77 7.09 -0.73 8.16
C SER A 77 7.12 -0.13 6.77
N MET A 78 8.15 -0.47 6.00
CA MET A 78 8.32 -0.10 4.61
C MET A 78 8.52 -1.37 3.77
N MET A 79 7.78 -1.47 2.66
CA MET A 79 7.97 -2.47 1.62
C MET A 79 8.78 -1.86 0.47
N HIS A 80 9.90 -2.47 0.13
CA HIS A 80 10.70 -2.14 -1.04
C HIS A 80 10.39 -3.13 -2.16
N ILE A 81 10.03 -2.58 -3.32
CA ILE A 81 9.74 -3.34 -4.54
C ILE A 81 10.82 -3.02 -5.55
N HIS A 82 11.60 -4.03 -5.92
CA HIS A 82 12.73 -3.87 -6.81
C HIS A 82 12.34 -4.32 -8.23
N PHE A 83 12.52 -3.43 -9.18
CA PHE A 83 12.29 -3.63 -10.59
C PHE A 83 13.62 -3.78 -11.33
N ASP A 84 13.68 -4.71 -12.27
CA ASP A 84 14.79 -4.72 -13.24
C ASP A 84 14.67 -3.57 -14.26
N LYS A 85 15.66 -3.48 -15.15
CA LYS A 85 15.68 -2.51 -16.25
C LYS A 85 14.46 -2.53 -17.18
N ASN A 86 13.72 -3.65 -17.25
CA ASN A 86 12.51 -3.76 -18.05
C ASN A 86 11.26 -3.32 -17.26
N GLY A 87 11.42 -2.94 -15.99
CA GLY A 87 10.33 -2.55 -15.11
C GLY A 87 9.55 -3.73 -14.54
N THR A 88 10.14 -4.93 -14.50
CA THR A 88 9.53 -6.14 -13.94
C THR A 88 9.99 -6.36 -12.50
N VAL A 89 9.06 -6.68 -11.60
CA VAL A 89 9.37 -6.95 -10.19
C VAL A 89 10.25 -8.20 -10.07
N ARG A 90 11.37 -8.07 -9.36
CA ARG A 90 12.32 -9.18 -9.10
C ARG A 90 12.47 -9.51 -7.63
N GLU A 91 12.20 -8.56 -6.75
CA GLU A 91 12.44 -8.72 -5.32
C GLU A 91 11.47 -7.83 -4.53
N LEU A 92 11.02 -8.36 -3.40
CA LEU A 92 10.17 -7.70 -2.41
C LEU A 92 10.88 -7.81 -1.06
N MET A 93 11.11 -6.68 -0.39
CA MET A 93 11.79 -6.64 0.91
C MET A 93 11.01 -5.76 1.87
N SER A 94 10.48 -6.34 2.95
CA SER A 94 9.94 -5.55 4.06
C SER A 94 11.02 -5.25 5.11
N GLY A 95 10.89 -4.10 5.75
CA GLY A 95 11.71 -3.70 6.88
C GLY A 95 11.00 -2.63 7.73
N PRO A 96 11.59 -2.23 8.85
CA PRO A 96 11.09 -1.09 9.61
C PRO A 96 11.13 0.19 8.77
N ASP A 97 10.14 1.09 8.91
CA ASP A 97 10.18 2.41 8.25
C ASP A 97 11.25 3.27 8.94
N PRO A 98 12.35 3.66 8.26
CA PRO A 98 13.44 4.40 8.88
C PRO A 98 12.99 5.71 9.52
N MET A 99 11.91 6.32 9.01
CA MET A 99 11.34 7.55 9.56
C MET A 99 10.74 7.37 10.97
N TYR A 100 10.34 6.15 11.33
CA TYR A 100 9.68 5.84 12.61
C TYR A 100 10.51 4.92 13.51
N ASP A 101 11.53 4.25 12.95
CA ASP A 101 12.38 3.30 13.67
C ASP A 101 13.52 3.94 14.47
N GLU A 102 13.76 5.24 14.33
CA GLU A 102 14.74 5.98 15.16
C GLU A 102 14.47 5.85 16.67
N ARG A 103 13.29 5.39 17.09
CA ARG A 103 12.96 5.12 18.51
C ARG A 103 13.27 3.71 19.00
N ARG A 104 13.78 2.78 18.17
CA ARG A 104 14.09 1.40 18.59
C ARG A 104 15.57 1.07 18.69
N GLY A 105 16.45 1.99 18.33
CA GLY A 105 17.89 1.76 18.28
C GLY A 105 18.68 2.36 19.44
N PHE A 106 18.45 2.00 20.71
CA PHE A 106 19.43 2.14 21.80
C PHE A 106 19.09 1.23 23.01
N PHE A 107 19.45 -0.06 22.94
CA PHE A 107 19.79 -0.82 24.15
C PHE A 107 21.10 -1.59 23.88
N HIS A 108 22.17 -1.11 24.52
CA HIS A 108 23.40 -1.86 24.80
C HIS A 108 23.12 -2.94 25.84
#